data_AF-A0A4Q5XJP3-F1
#
_entry.id   AF-A0A4Q5XJP3-F1
#
_cell.length_a   1.000
_cell.length_b   1.000
_cell.length_c   1.000
_cell.angle_alpha   90.00
_cell.angle_beta   90.00
_cell.angle_gamma   90.00
#
_symmetry.space_group_name_H-M   'P 1'
#
loop_
_entity.id
_entity.type
_entity.pdbx_description
1 polymer ?
#
loop_
_entity_poly.entity_id
_entity_poly.type
_entity_poly.pdbx_seq_one_letter_code
_entity_poly.pdbx_strand_id
1 'polypeptide(L)'
;MNGIQRWGSWLLMKQFRLREFSALLGVEDAAGLSDLLKRGQEHEAYADVIGLHALRWMLIEPHDASGVRSIDPAEPKALLLSFVCDGSVDATLDAVLNHRTGRAREILSHCRAFDQKDPAGYLRAHALTGKYMFRDLGPLAFPPRVRTLFSAPSGSSTFRGRVRAIAQVLFLQEPDLEPDVTISEIREAFEVRDRFFEFWDSNAGADAHQLRRSFVRAFQSDGFPLALTPFERRLPNEESWVRRTIDTGTKLQDRTARRAGDGKVRRAIHSKGHGLIRARFRVFGDKEAQGLFAVEGTYDAVLRPSNGAEAVKKDGAGDARGLALRVVLPPGTMLGGNREPEFFHPPRGAEGGCQDFLLMSASEFFTPDVASLAKWFRVRELEGRARNVALAAMLLVPGGVSQSLLMYRALWNRPLHPLAGAFHSATCYQYGPHHLAKYSVEPLDRERFRRIARQQGADALKQALRDSLRDGPILLNFFVHVLRADAPLPQGLAIPDIVEDACFPWERLGAKKLHVASIEISRQDPGDPPRLLEAEQLQFNPWNALHDHRPLGSLNRARWGIYPASQSNRSHLEVSREAMADAAE
;
A
#
# COMPACT_ATOMS: atom_id res chain seq x y z
N MET A 1 19.34 -30.34 -33.97
CA MET A 1 19.68 -29.25 -33.03
C MET A 1 18.70 -29.31 -31.87
N ASN A 2 19.22 -29.75 -30.71
CA ASN A 2 18.49 -30.61 -29.77
C ASN A 2 17.78 -29.85 -28.64
N GLY A 3 16.68 -30.45 -28.17
CA GLY A 3 15.84 -30.00 -27.04
C GLY A 3 16.53 -29.90 -25.67
N ILE A 4 17.85 -30.17 -25.60
CA ILE A 4 18.66 -30.02 -24.39
C ILE A 4 18.96 -28.53 -24.09
N GLN A 5 19.06 -27.65 -25.11
CA GLN A 5 19.22 -26.22 -24.86
C GLN A 5 17.95 -25.55 -24.31
N ARG A 6 16.76 -26.00 -24.70
CA ARG A 6 15.48 -25.47 -24.18
C ARG A 6 15.21 -25.86 -22.73
N TRP A 7 15.68 -27.04 -22.30
CA TRP A 7 15.61 -27.45 -20.89
C TRP A 7 16.65 -26.73 -20.03
N GLY A 8 17.86 -26.49 -20.56
CA GLY A 8 18.91 -25.72 -19.89
C GLY A 8 18.48 -24.26 -19.63
N SER A 9 17.93 -23.56 -20.62
CA SER A 9 17.45 -22.17 -20.45
C SER A 9 16.24 -22.07 -19.52
N TRP A 10 15.38 -23.10 -19.48
CA TRP A 10 14.20 -23.14 -18.60
C TRP A 10 14.55 -23.44 -17.12
N LEU A 11 15.62 -24.21 -16.87
CA LEU A 11 16.18 -24.41 -15.52
C LEU A 11 17.05 -23.23 -15.06
N LEU A 12 17.82 -22.60 -15.96
CA LEU A 12 18.62 -21.41 -15.66
C LEU A 12 17.75 -20.18 -15.36
N MET A 13 16.62 -20.00 -16.06
CA MET A 13 15.71 -18.86 -15.82
C MET A 13 14.91 -18.94 -14.51
N LYS A 14 14.89 -20.09 -13.82
CA LYS A 14 14.23 -20.23 -12.50
C LYS A 14 15.09 -19.76 -11.32
N GLN A 15 16.35 -19.35 -11.54
CA GLN A 15 17.29 -19.00 -10.47
C GLN A 15 17.70 -17.52 -10.40
N PHE A 16 17.29 -16.67 -11.34
CA PHE A 16 17.53 -15.23 -11.26
C PHE A 16 16.48 -14.57 -10.38
N ARG A 17 16.71 -14.59 -9.07
CA ARG A 17 16.02 -13.73 -8.12
C ARG A 17 16.97 -12.62 -7.73
N LEU A 18 16.66 -11.40 -8.15
CA LEU A 18 17.33 -10.20 -7.66
C LEU A 18 17.11 -10.11 -6.14
N ARG A 19 18.19 -10.21 -5.40
CA ARG A 19 18.29 -9.98 -3.96
C ARG A 19 19.14 -8.76 -3.72
N GLU A 20 18.86 -8.05 -2.66
CA GLU A 20 19.63 -6.88 -2.26
C GLU A 20 20.15 -7.05 -0.84
N PHE A 21 21.20 -6.32 -0.55
CA PHE A 21 21.79 -6.23 0.77
C PHE A 21 22.26 -4.80 1.01
N SER A 22 21.88 -4.25 2.16
CA SER A 22 22.33 -2.95 2.60
C SER A 22 22.83 -3.02 4.03
N ALA A 23 23.92 -2.32 4.33
CA ALA A 23 24.47 -2.23 5.69
C ALA A 23 24.91 -0.80 5.99
N LEU A 24 24.63 -0.31 7.19
CA LEU A 24 25.02 1.02 7.65
C LEU A 24 26.10 0.91 8.74
N LEU A 25 27.25 1.52 8.48
CA LEU A 25 28.47 1.36 9.26
C LEU A 25 28.92 2.72 9.80
N GLY A 26 29.43 2.74 11.04
CA GLY A 26 30.12 3.92 11.56
C GLY A 26 31.55 3.98 11.02
N VAL A 27 32.05 5.16 10.68
CA VAL A 27 33.42 5.37 10.16
C VAL A 27 34.31 5.95 11.26
N GLU A 28 35.54 5.43 11.37
CA GLU A 28 36.60 5.95 12.25
C GLU A 28 37.57 6.88 11.51
N ASP A 29 38.00 6.52 10.30
CA ASP A 29 38.87 7.36 9.44
C ASP A 29 38.15 7.73 8.15
N ALA A 30 37.47 8.87 8.19
CA ALA A 30 36.65 9.29 7.07
C ALA A 30 37.41 10.06 5.99
N ALA A 31 38.60 10.60 6.29
CA ALA A 31 39.44 11.27 5.30
C ALA A 31 40.08 10.24 4.37
N GLY A 32 40.66 9.17 4.92
CA GLY A 32 41.22 8.06 4.14
C GLY A 32 40.15 7.36 3.29
N LEU A 33 38.96 7.15 3.86
CA LEU A 33 37.84 6.53 3.16
C LEU A 33 37.29 7.38 2.00
N SER A 34 37.15 8.70 2.17
CA SER A 34 36.72 9.61 1.08
C SER A 34 37.64 9.51 -0.14
N ASP A 35 38.95 9.53 0.08
CA ASP A 35 39.92 9.43 -1.00
C ASP A 35 39.90 8.05 -1.68
N LEU A 36 39.68 6.98 -0.91
CA LEU A 36 39.56 5.62 -1.43
C LEU A 36 38.34 5.47 -2.36
N LEU A 37 37.19 6.05 -1.98
CA LEU A 37 35.95 6.00 -2.76
C LEU A 37 36.03 6.83 -4.04
N LYS A 38 36.76 7.97 -4.05
CA LYS A 38 36.95 8.81 -5.25
C LYS A 38 37.83 8.17 -6.34
N ARG A 39 38.66 7.18 -5.98
CA ARG A 39 39.69 6.60 -6.87
C ARG A 39 39.21 5.54 -7.88
N GLY A 40 37.92 5.27 -8.04
CA GLY A 40 37.45 4.33 -9.08
C GLY A 40 35.94 4.17 -9.21
N GLN A 41 35.47 3.82 -10.41
CA GLN A 41 34.07 3.46 -10.64
C GLN A 41 33.79 2.05 -10.08
N GLU A 42 32.96 1.97 -9.05
CA GLU A 42 32.74 0.75 -8.26
C GLU A 42 32.19 -0.41 -9.09
N HIS A 43 31.41 -0.10 -10.12
CA HIS A 43 30.83 -1.10 -11.02
C HIS A 43 31.90 -1.79 -11.91
N GLU A 44 32.96 -1.09 -12.32
CA GLU A 44 34.02 -1.69 -13.13
C GLU A 44 34.93 -2.62 -12.31
N ALA A 45 35.11 -2.30 -11.02
CA ALA A 45 36.00 -3.04 -10.12
C ALA A 45 35.49 -4.44 -9.73
N TYR A 46 34.19 -4.69 -9.85
CA TYR A 46 33.54 -5.96 -9.51
C TYR A 46 32.75 -6.57 -10.68
N ALA A 47 33.03 -6.14 -11.92
CA ALA A 47 32.28 -6.55 -13.11
C ALA A 47 32.35 -8.07 -13.39
N ASP A 48 33.34 -8.78 -12.83
CA ASP A 48 33.48 -10.23 -12.95
C ASP A 48 32.87 -11.01 -11.77
N VAL A 49 32.29 -10.34 -10.77
CA VAL A 49 31.50 -10.99 -9.73
C VAL A 49 30.18 -11.46 -10.33
N ILE A 50 30.10 -12.76 -10.61
CA ILE A 50 28.95 -13.38 -11.27
C ILE A 50 27.67 -13.12 -10.45
N GLY A 51 26.68 -12.54 -11.11
CA GLY A 51 25.39 -12.22 -10.51
C GLY A 51 25.35 -10.89 -9.76
N LEU A 52 26.46 -10.16 -9.58
CA LEU A 52 26.41 -8.81 -9.01
C LEU A 52 26.03 -7.80 -10.09
N HIS A 53 24.93 -7.07 -9.87
CA HIS A 53 24.40 -6.11 -10.85
C HIS A 53 24.72 -4.66 -10.50
N ALA A 54 24.79 -4.36 -9.21
CA ALA A 54 25.15 -3.03 -8.72
C ALA A 54 25.75 -3.18 -7.34
N LEU A 55 26.81 -2.43 -7.05
CA LEU A 55 27.41 -2.33 -5.73
C LEU A 55 27.82 -0.88 -5.51
N ARG A 56 27.46 -0.33 -4.35
CA ARG A 56 27.72 1.06 -3.98
C ARG A 56 28.23 1.17 -2.56
N TRP A 57 29.23 2.04 -2.40
CA TRP A 57 29.63 2.57 -1.11
C TRP A 57 29.37 4.07 -1.09
N MET A 58 28.63 4.53 -0.09
CA MET A 58 28.31 5.94 0.06
C MET A 58 28.78 6.43 1.41
N LEU A 59 29.79 7.29 1.39
CA LEU A 59 30.22 8.04 2.56
C LEU A 59 29.29 9.23 2.75
N ILE A 60 28.65 9.30 3.91
CA ILE A 60 27.74 10.39 4.27
C ILE A 60 28.55 11.39 5.10
N GLU A 61 28.71 12.59 4.56
CA GLU A 61 29.35 13.72 5.24
C GLU A 61 28.29 14.74 5.68
N PRO A 62 28.42 15.36 6.86
CA PRO A 62 27.59 16.50 7.22
C PRO A 62 27.88 17.65 6.26
N HIS A 63 26.89 18.10 5.48
CA HIS A 63 27.05 19.29 4.64
C HIS A 63 26.57 20.51 5.42
N ASP A 64 27.47 21.47 5.65
CA ASP A 64 27.17 22.77 6.26
C ASP A 64 26.43 23.65 5.24
N ALA A 65 25.28 24.20 5.63
CA ALA A 65 24.45 25.07 4.80
C ALA A 65 24.78 26.56 4.97
N SER A 66 25.81 26.94 5.75
CA SER A 66 26.18 28.35 5.89
C SER A 66 27.67 28.52 6.15
N GLY A 67 28.34 29.40 5.41
CA GLY A 67 29.78 29.60 5.56
C GLY A 67 30.18 29.98 6.99
N VAL A 68 30.84 29.06 7.70
CA VAL A 68 31.68 29.34 8.88
C VAL A 68 32.89 28.42 8.86
N ARG A 69 34.07 29.04 9.07
CA ARG A 69 35.37 28.37 9.13
C ARG A 69 35.48 27.54 10.41
N SER A 70 35.36 26.21 10.30
CA SER A 70 36.20 25.18 10.94
C SER A 70 35.40 23.88 11.07
N ILE A 71 35.65 22.92 10.19
CA ILE A 71 35.11 21.56 10.33
C ILE A 71 36.06 20.80 11.25
N ASP A 72 35.54 20.23 12.35
CA ASP A 72 36.29 19.32 13.22
C ASP A 72 36.43 17.94 12.54
N PRO A 73 37.66 17.45 12.29
CA PRO A 73 37.89 16.11 11.72
C PRO A 73 37.47 14.94 12.62
N ALA A 74 37.06 15.19 13.87
CA ALA A 74 36.80 14.16 14.89
C ALA A 74 35.35 13.61 14.92
N GLU A 75 34.43 14.09 14.07
CA GLU A 75 33.01 13.67 14.10
C GLU A 75 32.70 12.45 13.19
N PRO A 76 31.89 11.48 13.66
CA PRO A 76 31.69 10.20 12.98
C PRO A 76 30.91 10.35 11.67
N LYS A 77 31.54 9.93 10.58
CA LYS A 77 30.92 9.84 9.25
C LYS A 77 30.25 8.46 9.12
N ALA A 78 29.12 8.35 8.45
CA ALA A 78 28.48 7.05 8.23
C ALA A 78 28.82 6.52 6.85
N LEU A 79 29.00 5.21 6.72
CA LEU A 79 29.23 4.53 5.45
C LEU A 79 28.05 3.58 5.19
N LEU A 80 27.38 3.79 4.06
CA LEU A 80 26.35 2.89 3.58
C LEU A 80 26.91 1.98 2.48
N LEU A 81 26.83 0.67 2.69
CA LEU A 81 26.99 -0.33 1.65
C LEU A 81 25.61 -0.71 1.10
N SER A 82 25.47 -0.80 -0.22
CA SER A 82 24.29 -1.36 -0.87
C SER A 82 24.69 -2.14 -2.12
N PHE A 83 24.16 -3.35 -2.31
CA PHE A 83 24.34 -4.08 -3.57
C PHE A 83 23.10 -4.87 -3.99
N VAL A 84 22.98 -5.09 -5.30
CA VAL A 84 21.93 -5.89 -5.96
C VAL A 84 22.59 -7.06 -6.66
N CYS A 85 22.04 -8.26 -6.48
CA CYS A 85 22.60 -9.47 -7.03
C CYS A 85 21.55 -10.50 -7.43
N ASP A 86 21.85 -11.32 -8.43
CA ASP A 86 21.15 -12.57 -8.68
C ASP A 86 21.83 -13.72 -7.93
N GLY A 87 21.04 -14.46 -7.16
CA GLY A 87 21.53 -15.63 -6.42
C GLY A 87 21.49 -15.45 -4.91
N SER A 88 22.44 -16.03 -4.19
CA SER A 88 22.50 -15.94 -2.73
C SER A 88 23.22 -14.67 -2.29
N VAL A 89 22.60 -13.85 -1.44
CA VAL A 89 23.24 -12.68 -0.82
C VAL A 89 24.55 -13.08 -0.16
N ASP A 90 24.58 -14.21 0.55
CA ASP A 90 25.78 -14.67 1.23
C ASP A 90 26.91 -15.01 0.25
N ALA A 91 26.59 -15.67 -0.86
CA ALA A 91 27.59 -16.02 -1.87
C ALA A 91 28.12 -14.77 -2.58
N THR A 92 27.27 -13.80 -2.86
CA THR A 92 27.69 -12.51 -3.44
C THR A 92 28.50 -11.68 -2.45
N LEU A 93 28.09 -11.64 -1.18
CA LEU A 93 28.82 -10.95 -0.11
C LEU A 93 30.22 -11.54 0.03
N ASP A 94 30.34 -12.87 0.05
CA ASP A 94 31.62 -13.57 0.09
C ASP A 94 32.46 -13.30 -1.16
N ALA A 95 31.85 -13.25 -2.35
CA ALA A 95 32.56 -12.94 -3.59
C ALA A 95 33.07 -11.49 -3.63
N VAL A 96 32.30 -10.53 -3.13
CA VAL A 96 32.71 -9.12 -3.00
C VAL A 96 33.83 -8.96 -1.98
N LEU A 97 33.70 -9.60 -0.81
CA LEU A 97 34.69 -9.53 0.28
C LEU A 97 36.01 -10.23 -0.03
N ASN A 98 35.99 -11.24 -0.90
CA ASN A 98 37.16 -12.01 -1.31
C ASN A 98 37.61 -11.70 -2.74
N HIS A 99 37.08 -10.63 -3.33
CA HIS A 99 37.46 -10.22 -4.67
C HIS A 99 38.96 -9.85 -4.74
N ARG A 100 39.61 -10.14 -5.87
CA ARG A 100 41.06 -9.95 -6.07
C ARG A 100 41.55 -8.52 -5.85
N THR A 101 40.66 -7.54 -5.92
CA THR A 101 41.00 -6.13 -5.68
C THR A 101 41.24 -5.83 -4.21
N GLY A 102 40.77 -6.66 -3.27
CA GLY A 102 40.87 -6.43 -1.82
C GLY A 102 40.06 -5.22 -1.30
N ARG A 103 39.46 -4.44 -2.21
CA ARG A 103 38.90 -3.11 -1.97
C ARG A 103 37.77 -3.11 -0.93
N ALA A 104 36.91 -4.13 -0.91
CA ALA A 104 35.84 -4.21 0.10
C ALA A 104 36.40 -4.33 1.52
N ARG A 105 37.47 -5.12 1.73
CA ARG A 105 38.11 -5.26 3.05
C ARG A 105 38.89 -4.01 3.43
N GLU A 106 39.52 -3.35 2.46
CA GLU A 106 40.19 -2.07 2.65
C GLU A 106 39.20 -0.99 3.10
N ILE A 107 38.06 -0.86 2.41
CA ILE A 107 36.97 0.05 2.80
C ILE A 107 36.49 -0.22 4.23
N LEU A 108 36.22 -1.49 4.56
CA LEU A 108 35.76 -1.87 5.90
C LEU A 108 36.80 -1.63 7.00
N SER A 109 38.09 -1.58 6.67
CA SER A 109 39.16 -1.28 7.65
C SER A 109 39.09 0.15 8.21
N HIS A 110 38.36 1.04 7.55
CA HIS A 110 38.07 2.39 8.04
C HIS A 110 36.79 2.45 8.90
N CYS A 111 36.08 1.33 9.10
CA CYS A 111 34.83 1.26 9.86
C CYS A 111 35.05 0.87 11.34
N ARG A 112 34.23 1.47 12.21
CA ARG A 112 34.29 1.27 13.67
C ARG A 112 34.04 -0.17 14.06
N ALA A 113 34.86 -0.71 14.95
CA ALA A 113 34.75 -2.07 15.48
C ALA A 113 34.82 -3.20 14.43
N PHE A 114 35.41 -2.94 13.25
CA PHE A 114 35.72 -3.99 12.28
C PHE A 114 37.03 -4.69 12.64
N ASP A 115 36.98 -5.97 13.03
CA ASP A 115 38.13 -6.71 13.55
C ASP A 115 38.82 -7.63 12.51
N GLN A 116 38.45 -7.49 11.22
CA GLN A 116 38.92 -8.26 10.06
C GLN A 116 38.70 -9.79 10.09
N LYS A 117 38.27 -10.37 11.23
CA LYS A 117 38.16 -11.83 11.40
C LYS A 117 36.95 -12.41 10.70
N ASP A 118 35.81 -11.71 10.79
CA ASP A 118 34.56 -12.11 10.12
C ASP A 118 33.89 -10.92 9.42
N PRO A 119 34.36 -10.53 8.22
CA PRO A 119 33.79 -9.40 7.52
C PRO A 119 32.33 -9.59 7.10
N ALA A 120 31.94 -10.83 6.79
CA ALA A 120 30.57 -11.15 6.42
C ALA A 120 29.63 -11.06 7.63
N GLY A 121 30.03 -11.61 8.78
CA GLY A 121 29.30 -11.48 10.04
C GLY A 121 29.18 -10.03 10.50
N TYR A 122 30.25 -9.24 10.37
CA TYR A 122 30.23 -7.80 10.66
C TYR A 122 29.20 -7.06 9.81
N LEU A 123 29.20 -7.28 8.49
CA LEU A 123 28.21 -6.67 7.59
C LEU A 123 26.78 -7.12 7.92
N ARG A 124 26.56 -8.41 8.23
CA ARG A 124 25.25 -8.93 8.64
C ARG A 124 24.75 -8.32 9.95
N ALA A 125 25.62 -8.10 10.92
CA ALA A 125 25.27 -7.46 12.20
C ALA A 125 24.81 -6.00 12.01
N HIS A 126 25.26 -5.36 10.93
CA HIS A 126 24.93 -3.97 10.57
C HIS A 126 23.93 -3.89 9.39
N ALA A 127 23.32 -5.02 9.00
CA ALA A 127 22.39 -5.07 7.90
C ALA A 127 21.11 -4.29 8.20
N LEU A 128 20.63 -3.56 7.19
CA LEU A 128 19.37 -2.86 7.21
C LEU A 128 18.25 -3.80 6.75
N THR A 129 17.11 -3.80 7.45
CA THR A 129 15.95 -4.65 7.15
C THR A 129 14.98 -4.04 6.12
N GLY A 130 15.27 -2.86 5.58
CA GLY A 130 14.44 -2.17 4.59
C GLY A 130 14.92 -2.44 3.16
N LYS A 131 14.00 -2.80 2.27
CA LYS A 131 14.22 -2.72 0.82
C LYS A 131 14.04 -1.26 0.37
N TYR A 132 14.69 -0.86 -0.72
CA TYR A 132 14.55 0.45 -1.41
C TYR A 132 15.35 1.66 -0.89
N MET A 133 16.59 1.50 -0.42
CA MET A 133 17.40 2.70 -0.14
C MET A 133 17.86 3.40 -1.44
N PHE A 134 18.36 2.70 -2.47
CA PHE A 134 18.80 3.37 -3.71
C PHE A 134 18.77 2.44 -4.92
N ARG A 135 17.72 2.49 -5.73
CA ARG A 135 17.77 1.94 -7.10
C ARG A 135 18.13 3.09 -8.04
N ASP A 136 19.28 2.99 -8.71
CA ASP A 136 19.57 3.89 -9.83
C ASP A 136 18.71 3.46 -11.02
N LEU A 137 18.03 4.44 -11.57
CA LEU A 137 16.99 4.22 -12.53
C LEU A 137 17.64 4.26 -13.90
N GLY A 138 18.11 3.10 -14.35
CA GLY A 138 18.66 2.93 -15.69
C GLY A 138 17.72 3.48 -16.78
N PRO A 139 18.22 3.63 -18.03
CA PRO A 139 17.46 4.27 -19.09
C PRO A 139 16.07 3.64 -19.27
N LEU A 140 15.06 4.50 -19.19
CA LEU A 140 13.63 4.17 -19.30
C LEU A 140 13.34 3.43 -20.61
N ALA A 141 13.19 2.11 -20.55
CA ALA A 141 12.65 1.32 -21.65
C ALA A 141 11.15 1.14 -21.45
N PHE A 142 10.35 1.43 -22.49
CA PHE A 142 8.92 1.11 -22.48
C PHE A 142 8.73 -0.27 -23.11
N PRO A 143 8.00 -1.20 -22.48
CA PRO A 143 7.78 -2.51 -23.06
C PRO A 143 7.02 -2.39 -24.39
N PRO A 144 7.33 -3.22 -25.40
CA PRO A 144 6.61 -3.23 -26.67
C PRO A 144 5.11 -3.45 -26.44
N ARG A 145 4.29 -2.64 -27.12
CA ARG A 145 2.83 -2.62 -26.97
C ARG A 145 2.21 -4.02 -27.09
N VAL A 146 1.37 -4.39 -26.13
CA VAL A 146 0.42 -5.54 -26.13
C VAL A 146 -0.56 -5.54 -27.33
N ARG A 147 -0.46 -4.56 -28.22
CA ARG A 147 -1.29 -4.40 -29.42
C ARG A 147 -1.17 -5.59 -30.39
N THR A 148 -0.09 -6.37 -30.34
CA THR A 148 0.15 -7.51 -31.24
C THR A 148 -0.68 -8.75 -30.92
N LEU A 149 -1.07 -9.00 -29.67
CA LEU A 149 -1.91 -10.16 -29.30
C LEU A 149 -3.36 -10.03 -29.76
N PHE A 150 -3.84 -8.80 -29.90
CA PHE A 150 -5.17 -8.49 -30.43
C PHE A 150 -5.18 -8.34 -31.96
N SER A 151 -4.02 -8.52 -32.59
CA SER A 151 -3.79 -8.43 -34.03
C SER A 151 -3.23 -9.77 -34.53
N ALA A 152 -4.06 -10.80 -34.67
CA ALA A 152 -3.64 -12.07 -35.27
C ALA A 152 -4.45 -12.40 -36.54
N PRO A 153 -3.83 -13.10 -37.51
CA PRO A 153 -4.28 -13.14 -38.90
C PRO A 153 -5.59 -13.91 -39.07
N SER A 154 -6.21 -13.70 -40.23
CA SER A 154 -7.43 -14.33 -40.75
C SER A 154 -7.32 -15.86 -40.93
N GLY A 155 -7.06 -16.60 -39.85
CA GLY A 155 -7.05 -18.06 -39.80
C GLY A 155 -7.77 -18.58 -38.56
N SER A 156 -8.87 -19.29 -38.79
CA SER A 156 -9.76 -20.12 -37.93
C SER A 156 -9.41 -20.43 -36.45
N SER A 157 -9.04 -19.46 -35.61
CA SER A 157 -9.11 -19.64 -34.14
C SER A 157 -10.54 -19.43 -33.65
N THR A 158 -11.18 -20.50 -33.16
CA THR A 158 -12.51 -20.44 -32.54
C THR A 158 -12.54 -19.41 -31.41
N PHE A 159 -13.68 -18.77 -31.16
CA PHE A 159 -13.85 -17.79 -30.07
C PHE A 159 -13.32 -18.35 -28.73
N ARG A 160 -13.59 -19.63 -28.43
CA ARG A 160 -13.07 -20.34 -27.26
C ARG A 160 -11.52 -20.41 -27.24
N GLY A 161 -10.88 -20.68 -28.37
CA GLY A 161 -9.42 -20.70 -28.49
C GLY A 161 -8.79 -19.34 -28.21
N ARG A 162 -9.39 -18.26 -28.71
CA ARG A 162 -8.92 -16.88 -28.46
C ARG A 162 -9.07 -16.48 -26.99
N VAL A 163 -10.22 -16.78 -26.38
CA VAL A 163 -10.46 -16.49 -24.95
C VAL A 163 -9.44 -17.26 -24.08
N ARG A 164 -9.13 -18.52 -24.41
CA ARG A 164 -8.15 -19.32 -23.66
C ARG A 164 -6.72 -18.78 -23.79
N ALA A 165 -6.30 -18.39 -24.99
CA ALA A 165 -4.98 -17.79 -25.23
C ALA A 165 -4.82 -16.45 -24.49
N ILE A 166 -5.87 -15.62 -24.51
CA ILE A 166 -5.88 -14.33 -23.79
C ILE A 166 -5.87 -14.55 -22.28
N ALA A 167 -6.62 -15.53 -21.76
CA ALA A 167 -6.57 -15.91 -20.35
C ALA A 167 -5.15 -16.33 -19.93
N GLN A 168 -4.44 -17.06 -20.80
CA GLN A 168 -3.08 -17.49 -20.55
C GLN A 168 -2.09 -16.31 -20.47
N VAL A 169 -2.21 -15.34 -21.37
CA VAL A 169 -1.31 -14.19 -21.42
C VAL A 169 -1.63 -13.12 -20.36
N LEU A 170 -2.91 -12.77 -20.18
CA LEU A 170 -3.29 -11.71 -19.26
C LEU A 170 -3.33 -12.17 -17.80
N PHE A 171 -3.63 -13.45 -17.54
CA PHE A 171 -3.98 -13.91 -16.18
C PHE A 171 -3.14 -15.07 -15.66
N LEU A 172 -2.43 -15.82 -16.51
CA LEU A 172 -1.57 -16.93 -16.08
C LEU A 172 -0.07 -16.64 -16.21
N GLN A 173 0.34 -15.61 -16.95
CA GLN A 173 1.73 -15.15 -16.89
C GLN A 173 1.96 -14.39 -15.59
N GLU A 174 2.93 -14.85 -14.80
CA GLU A 174 3.50 -14.06 -13.71
C GLU A 174 4.08 -12.76 -14.31
N PRO A 175 4.05 -11.64 -13.58
CA PRO A 175 4.70 -10.42 -14.02
C PRO A 175 6.17 -10.73 -14.36
N ASP A 176 6.71 -10.12 -15.42
CA ASP A 176 8.15 -10.17 -15.68
C ASP A 176 8.90 -9.79 -14.39
N LEU A 177 9.93 -10.58 -14.07
CA LEU A 177 10.69 -10.51 -12.80
C LEU A 177 11.48 -9.20 -12.68
N GLU A 178 11.66 -8.47 -13.77
CA GLU A 178 12.35 -7.18 -13.77
C GLU A 178 11.37 -6.05 -14.10
N PRO A 179 11.02 -5.20 -13.12
CA PRO A 179 10.25 -4.01 -13.39
C PRO A 179 11.16 -2.92 -13.95
N ASP A 180 10.80 -2.40 -15.12
CA ASP A 180 11.17 -1.04 -15.52
C ASP A 180 10.84 -0.10 -14.37
N VAL A 181 11.71 0.88 -14.16
CA VAL A 181 11.51 1.92 -13.16
C VAL A 181 10.18 2.62 -13.39
N THR A 182 9.33 2.65 -12.38
CA THR A 182 8.07 3.41 -12.44
C THR A 182 8.27 4.82 -11.90
N ILE A 183 7.48 5.77 -12.40
CA ILE A 183 7.44 7.16 -11.86
C ILE A 183 7.16 7.17 -10.34
N SER A 184 6.43 6.16 -9.82
CA SER A 184 6.19 6.05 -8.38
C SER A 184 7.45 5.66 -7.60
N GLU A 185 8.29 4.77 -8.13
CA GLU A 185 9.58 4.40 -7.52
C GLU A 185 10.54 5.59 -7.49
N ILE A 186 10.54 6.43 -8.54
CA ILE A 186 11.34 7.68 -8.57
C ILE A 186 10.90 8.61 -7.45
N ARG A 187 9.59 8.82 -7.30
CA ARG A 187 9.02 9.71 -6.28
C ARG A 187 9.21 9.16 -4.87
N GLU A 188 9.00 7.85 -4.68
CA GLU A 188 9.21 7.17 -3.40
C GLU A 188 10.68 7.24 -2.97
N ALA A 189 11.62 7.06 -3.90
CA ALA A 189 13.04 7.22 -3.61
C ALA A 189 13.40 8.66 -3.21
N PHE A 190 12.85 9.68 -3.87
CA PHE A 190 13.04 11.07 -3.46
C PHE A 190 12.38 11.38 -2.10
N GLU A 191 11.19 10.86 -1.84
CA GLU A 191 10.50 11.05 -0.56
C GLU A 191 11.21 10.35 0.61
N VAL A 192 11.70 9.13 0.43
CA VAL A 192 12.50 8.41 1.42
C VAL A 192 13.80 9.16 1.69
N ARG A 193 14.43 9.70 0.63
CA ARG A 193 15.63 10.53 0.75
C ARG A 193 15.36 11.81 1.56
N ASP A 194 14.30 12.55 1.24
CA ASP A 194 14.00 13.82 1.90
C ASP A 194 13.63 13.58 3.37
N ARG A 195 12.83 12.54 3.68
CA ARG A 195 12.53 12.11 5.06
C ARG A 195 13.76 11.61 5.81
N PHE A 196 14.69 10.94 5.12
CA PHE A 196 15.96 10.53 5.71
C PHE A 196 16.77 11.75 6.17
N PHE A 197 16.82 12.80 5.37
CA PHE A 197 17.49 14.04 5.75
C PHE A 197 16.78 14.73 6.94
N GLU A 198 15.46 14.81 6.93
CA GLU A 198 14.70 15.35 8.08
C GLU A 198 14.92 14.55 9.37
N PHE A 199 14.92 13.21 9.26
CA PHE A 199 15.24 12.32 10.37
C PHE A 199 16.65 12.56 10.89
N TRP A 200 17.62 12.65 9.97
CA TRP A 200 19.02 12.86 10.30
C TRP A 200 19.22 14.19 11.03
N ASP A 201 18.66 15.27 10.51
CA ASP A 201 18.71 16.60 11.13
C ASP A 201 18.10 16.58 12.55
N SER A 202 17.01 15.83 12.72
CA SER A 202 16.33 15.68 14.02
C SER A 202 17.07 14.77 15.02
N ASN A 203 18.08 14.01 14.58
CA ASN A 203 18.80 13.03 15.39
C ASN A 203 20.33 13.21 15.34
N ALA A 204 20.84 14.33 14.82
CA ALA A 204 22.26 14.57 14.52
C ALA A 204 23.22 14.47 15.73
N GLY A 205 22.70 14.45 16.97
CA GLY A 205 23.49 14.28 18.20
C GLY A 205 23.23 12.96 18.95
N ALA A 206 22.47 12.01 18.39
CA ALA A 206 22.14 10.75 19.04
C ALA A 206 23.31 9.75 19.01
N ASP A 207 23.50 8.98 20.08
CA ASP A 207 24.45 7.85 20.07
C ASP A 207 24.01 6.75 19.09
N ALA A 208 24.92 5.86 18.70
CA ALA A 208 24.64 4.83 17.67
C ALA A 208 23.46 3.91 18.03
N HIS A 209 23.23 3.63 19.31
CA HIS A 209 22.14 2.78 19.76
C HIS A 209 20.80 3.53 19.72
N GLN A 210 20.78 4.80 20.12
CA GLN A 210 19.64 5.69 20.04
C GLN A 210 19.28 6.00 18.58
N LEU A 211 20.27 6.35 17.76
CA LEU A 211 20.10 6.57 16.32
C LEU A 211 19.54 5.34 15.63
N ARG A 212 20.05 4.14 15.92
CA ARG A 212 19.49 2.88 15.40
C ARG A 212 18.05 2.67 15.83
N ARG A 213 17.72 2.87 17.11
CA ARG A 213 16.33 2.73 17.59
C ARG A 213 15.40 3.76 16.96
N SER A 214 15.82 5.01 16.85
CA SER A 214 15.05 6.09 16.22
C SER A 214 14.88 5.84 14.74
N PHE A 215 15.92 5.37 14.04
CA PHE A 215 15.88 5.04 12.61
C PHE A 215 14.94 3.86 12.36
N VAL A 216 15.05 2.79 13.16
CA VAL A 216 14.11 1.67 13.10
C VAL A 216 12.70 2.19 13.36
N ARG A 217 12.44 2.99 14.39
CA ARG A 217 11.10 3.58 14.60
C ARG A 217 10.61 4.43 13.42
N ALA A 218 11.49 5.22 12.81
CA ALA A 218 11.15 6.17 11.75
C ALA A 218 10.95 5.50 10.38
N PHE A 219 11.68 4.42 10.07
CA PHE A 219 11.74 3.81 8.74
C PHE A 219 11.36 2.32 8.70
N GLN A 220 11.14 1.64 9.83
CA GLN A 220 10.74 0.22 9.85
C GLN A 220 9.39 -0.02 9.19
N SER A 221 8.51 0.98 9.16
CA SER A 221 7.24 0.92 8.46
C SER A 221 7.34 1.23 6.96
N ASP A 222 8.38 1.96 6.54
CA ASP A 222 8.54 2.38 5.13
C ASP A 222 9.03 1.27 4.21
N GLY A 223 9.68 0.25 4.79
CA GLY A 223 10.14 -0.92 4.06
C GLY A 223 8.97 -1.74 3.53
N PHE A 224 8.52 -1.45 2.31
CA PHE A 224 7.84 -2.49 1.53
C PHE A 224 8.92 -3.51 1.09
N PRO A 225 8.66 -4.83 1.07
CA PRO A 225 7.45 -5.44 1.52
C PRO A 225 7.39 -5.44 3.05
N LEU A 226 6.23 -5.06 3.60
CA LEU A 226 6.02 -4.97 5.04
C LEU A 226 6.32 -6.30 5.72
N ALA A 227 6.85 -6.27 6.95
CA ALA A 227 7.06 -7.48 7.74
C ALA A 227 5.75 -8.29 7.88
N LEU A 228 5.83 -9.61 7.71
CA LEU A 228 4.69 -10.50 7.86
C LEU A 228 4.41 -10.75 9.34
N THR A 229 3.13 -10.91 9.67
CA THR A 229 2.70 -11.49 10.94
C THR A 229 2.60 -13.02 10.85
N PRO A 230 2.46 -13.74 11.97
CA PRO A 230 2.18 -15.18 11.96
C PRO A 230 0.86 -15.56 11.27
N PHE A 231 -0.02 -14.59 11.00
CA PHE A 231 -1.32 -14.79 10.36
C PHE A 231 -1.27 -14.66 8.84
N GLU A 232 -0.15 -14.25 8.27
CA GLU A 232 -0.04 -13.89 6.86
C GLU A 232 0.92 -14.81 6.11
N ARG A 233 0.77 -14.83 4.78
CA ARG A 233 1.72 -15.47 3.88
C ARG A 233 1.97 -14.57 2.69
N ARG A 234 3.23 -14.37 2.34
CA ARG A 234 3.58 -13.62 1.14
C ARG A 234 3.16 -14.39 -0.11
N LEU A 235 2.51 -13.69 -1.03
CA LEU A 235 2.19 -14.24 -2.34
C LEU A 235 3.44 -14.27 -3.25
N PRO A 236 3.51 -15.21 -4.20
CA PRO A 236 4.51 -15.16 -5.26
C PRO A 236 4.46 -13.82 -6.02
N ASN A 237 5.62 -13.16 -6.15
CA ASN A 237 5.78 -11.87 -6.83
C ASN A 237 4.82 -10.76 -6.32
N GLU A 238 4.43 -10.83 -5.05
CA GLU A 238 3.53 -9.85 -4.42
C GLU A 238 3.98 -8.41 -4.67
N GLU A 239 5.29 -8.15 -4.59
CA GLU A 239 5.85 -6.82 -4.79
C GLU A 239 5.57 -6.29 -6.19
N SER A 240 5.82 -7.10 -7.21
CA SER A 240 5.53 -6.76 -8.60
C SER A 240 4.04 -6.52 -8.83
N TRP A 241 3.17 -7.29 -8.18
CA TRP A 241 1.72 -7.09 -8.26
C TRP A 241 1.27 -5.79 -7.59
N VAL A 242 1.84 -5.45 -6.43
CA VAL A 242 1.58 -4.17 -5.75
C VAL A 242 2.01 -3.00 -6.63
N ARG A 243 3.25 -3.00 -7.13
CA ARG A 243 3.76 -1.94 -8.01
C ARG A 243 2.92 -1.77 -9.26
N ARG A 244 2.56 -2.87 -9.92
CA ARG A 244 1.67 -2.84 -11.10
C ARG A 244 0.29 -2.25 -10.78
N THR A 245 -0.25 -2.56 -9.61
CA THR A 245 -1.54 -2.02 -9.17
C THR A 245 -1.45 -0.51 -8.92
N ILE A 246 -0.37 -0.03 -8.30
CA ILE A 246 -0.10 1.40 -8.09
C ILE A 246 0.00 2.12 -9.42
N ASP A 247 0.89 1.68 -10.33
CA ASP A 247 1.11 2.30 -11.63
C ASP A 247 -0.17 2.34 -12.49
N THR A 248 -0.86 1.20 -12.59
CA THR A 248 -2.13 1.12 -13.34
C THR A 248 -3.21 2.00 -12.72
N GLY A 249 -3.29 2.03 -11.38
CA GLY A 249 -4.23 2.88 -10.65
C GLY A 249 -4.02 4.36 -10.94
N THR A 250 -2.78 4.84 -10.87
CA THR A 250 -2.40 6.22 -11.20
C THR A 250 -2.72 6.54 -12.67
N LYS A 251 -2.38 5.66 -13.62
CA LYS A 251 -2.73 5.83 -15.04
C LYS A 251 -4.23 5.93 -15.28
N LEU A 252 -5.04 5.13 -14.57
CA LEU A 252 -6.49 5.20 -14.66
C LEU A 252 -7.04 6.51 -14.07
N GLN A 253 -6.47 6.98 -12.96
CA GLN A 253 -6.80 8.26 -12.33
C GLN A 253 -6.53 9.42 -13.29
N ASP A 254 -5.35 9.46 -13.91
CA ASP A 254 -4.98 10.50 -14.90
C ASP A 254 -5.87 10.48 -16.13
N ARG A 255 -6.13 9.29 -16.68
CA ARG A 255 -7.03 9.12 -17.82
C ARG A 255 -8.43 9.64 -17.49
N THR A 256 -8.89 9.41 -16.26
CA THR A 256 -10.20 9.87 -15.80
C THR A 256 -10.24 11.38 -15.64
N ALA A 257 -9.20 11.99 -15.07
CA ALA A 257 -9.06 13.44 -14.97
C ALA A 257 -9.06 14.10 -16.35
N ARG A 258 -8.29 13.57 -17.32
CA ARG A 258 -8.26 14.06 -18.71
C ARG A 258 -9.64 13.98 -19.38
N ARG A 259 -10.38 12.89 -19.16
CA ARG A 259 -11.74 12.72 -19.70
C ARG A 259 -12.77 13.64 -19.06
N ALA A 260 -12.60 13.97 -17.78
CA ALA A 260 -13.48 14.91 -17.10
C ALA A 260 -13.33 16.34 -17.65
N GLY A 261 -12.13 16.71 -18.11
CA GLY A 261 -11.87 17.98 -18.80
C GLY A 261 -11.89 19.22 -17.90
N ASP A 262 -12.09 19.08 -16.60
CA ASP A 262 -12.12 20.18 -15.63
C ASP A 262 -10.77 20.43 -14.94
N GLY A 263 -9.74 19.68 -15.34
CA GLY A 263 -8.39 19.83 -14.83
C GLY A 263 -8.19 19.42 -13.37
N LYS A 264 -9.17 18.75 -12.75
CA LYS A 264 -9.07 18.28 -11.37
C LYS A 264 -8.77 16.80 -11.31
N VAL A 265 -7.70 16.44 -10.62
CA VAL A 265 -7.41 15.05 -10.29
C VAL A 265 -8.20 14.67 -9.06
N ARG A 266 -9.17 13.76 -9.25
CA ARG A 266 -9.97 13.21 -8.15
C ARG A 266 -9.34 11.93 -7.63
N ARG A 267 -9.90 11.36 -6.56
CA ARG A 267 -9.47 10.06 -6.04
C ARG A 267 -9.50 8.99 -7.13
N ALA A 268 -8.55 8.05 -7.14
CA ALA A 268 -8.46 7.02 -8.19
C ALA A 268 -9.72 6.15 -8.29
N ILE A 269 -10.35 5.91 -7.15
CA ILE A 269 -11.69 5.33 -6.98
C ILE A 269 -12.38 6.13 -5.88
N HIS A 270 -13.69 5.98 -5.73
CA HIS A 270 -14.46 6.77 -4.77
C HIS A 270 -14.43 8.29 -4.99
N SER A 271 -14.40 8.69 -6.26
CA SER A 271 -14.33 10.10 -6.68
C SER A 271 -15.49 10.94 -6.17
N LYS A 272 -16.71 10.42 -6.22
CA LYS A 272 -17.90 11.15 -5.77
C LYS A 272 -18.20 10.86 -4.29
N GLY A 273 -17.97 11.85 -3.43
CA GLY A 273 -18.42 11.86 -2.04
C GLY A 273 -19.78 12.53 -1.86
N HIS A 274 -20.52 12.12 -0.82
CA HIS A 274 -21.83 12.69 -0.48
C HIS A 274 -21.78 13.73 0.64
N GLY A 275 -20.61 13.95 1.22
CA GLY A 275 -20.33 14.96 2.24
C GLY A 275 -19.28 14.49 3.25
N LEU A 276 -18.85 15.42 4.10
CA LEU A 276 -18.05 15.12 5.29
C LEU A 276 -18.93 15.31 6.53
N ILE A 277 -19.03 14.24 7.31
CA ILE A 277 -19.96 14.14 8.43
C ILE A 277 -19.14 14.06 9.72
N ARG A 278 -19.37 14.99 10.65
CA ARG A 278 -18.83 14.87 12.02
C ARG A 278 -19.76 14.02 12.87
N ALA A 279 -19.20 13.16 13.70
CA ALA A 279 -19.94 12.21 14.51
C ALA A 279 -19.25 11.97 15.85
N ARG A 280 -19.99 11.37 16.79
CA ARG A 280 -19.44 10.83 18.03
C ARG A 280 -19.41 9.31 17.94
N PHE A 281 -18.25 8.73 18.20
CA PHE A 281 -18.01 7.29 18.20
C PHE A 281 -17.94 6.79 19.64
N ARG A 282 -19.01 6.14 20.11
CA ARG A 282 -19.12 5.66 21.49
C ARG A 282 -18.82 4.18 21.56
N VAL A 283 -17.73 3.81 22.22
CA VAL A 283 -17.30 2.44 22.50
C VAL A 283 -17.97 1.95 23.78
N PHE A 284 -18.54 0.75 23.74
CA PHE A 284 -19.23 0.12 24.88
C PHE A 284 -18.37 -0.85 25.68
N GLY A 285 -17.18 -1.22 25.17
CA GLY A 285 -16.38 -2.29 25.76
C GLY A 285 -17.00 -3.67 25.52
N ASP A 286 -16.17 -4.71 25.49
CA ASP A 286 -16.59 -6.11 25.51
C ASP A 286 -15.44 -6.95 26.11
N LYS A 287 -15.75 -8.10 26.70
CA LYS A 287 -14.73 -9.03 27.25
C LYS A 287 -13.74 -9.54 26.19
N GLU A 288 -14.17 -9.62 24.93
CA GLU A 288 -13.34 -9.99 23.78
C GLU A 288 -12.80 -8.75 23.07
N ALA A 289 -13.03 -7.54 23.59
CA ALA A 289 -12.58 -6.31 22.95
C ALA A 289 -11.05 -6.17 23.00
N GLN A 290 -10.48 -5.64 21.91
CA GLN A 290 -9.04 -5.42 21.74
C GLN A 290 -8.80 -4.01 21.18
N GLY A 291 -7.60 -3.47 21.39
CA GLY A 291 -7.19 -2.16 20.87
C GLY A 291 -8.16 -1.03 21.26
N LEU A 292 -8.65 -0.30 20.25
CA LEU A 292 -9.60 0.83 20.41
C LEU A 292 -10.85 0.44 21.21
N PHE A 293 -11.29 -0.82 21.12
CA PHE A 293 -12.53 -1.26 21.73
C PHE A 293 -12.36 -1.76 23.16
N ALA A 294 -11.12 -1.95 23.62
CA ALA A 294 -10.83 -2.47 24.97
C ALA A 294 -11.16 -1.48 26.08
N VAL A 295 -11.28 -0.19 25.77
CA VAL A 295 -11.60 0.86 26.74
C VAL A 295 -12.87 1.57 26.31
N GLU A 296 -13.87 1.56 27.19
CA GLU A 296 -15.08 2.35 27.03
C GLU A 296 -14.75 3.84 26.91
N GLY A 297 -15.37 4.51 25.95
CA GLY A 297 -15.04 5.90 25.67
C GLY A 297 -15.86 6.49 24.55
N THR A 298 -15.85 7.82 24.45
CA THR A 298 -16.49 8.52 23.34
C THR A 298 -15.46 9.39 22.63
N TYR A 299 -15.26 9.09 21.35
CA TYR A 299 -14.26 9.71 20.50
C TYR A 299 -14.93 10.58 19.43
N ASP A 300 -14.22 11.59 18.96
CA ASP A 300 -14.63 12.30 17.76
C ASP A 300 -14.41 11.43 16.53
N ALA A 301 -15.33 11.52 15.59
CA ALA A 301 -15.26 10.77 14.35
C ALA A 301 -15.70 11.59 13.14
N VAL A 302 -15.17 11.19 11.98
CA VAL A 302 -15.50 11.80 10.70
C VAL A 302 -15.85 10.71 9.69
N LEU A 303 -16.95 10.88 8.96
CA LEU A 303 -17.41 9.94 7.94
C LEU A 303 -17.47 10.58 6.57
N ARG A 304 -17.07 9.83 5.54
CA ARG A 304 -17.20 10.19 4.12
C ARG A 304 -17.88 9.06 3.35
N PRO A 305 -19.22 9.07 3.22
CA PRO A 305 -19.91 8.20 2.27
C PRO A 305 -19.60 8.59 0.82
N SER A 306 -19.47 7.59 -0.06
CA SER A 306 -19.08 7.80 -1.46
C SER A 306 -19.64 6.74 -2.41
N ASN A 307 -19.69 7.07 -3.70
CA ASN A 307 -19.83 6.07 -4.76
C ASN A 307 -18.47 5.40 -5.00
N GLY A 308 -18.42 4.23 -5.65
CA GLY A 308 -17.20 3.44 -5.83
C GLY A 308 -16.41 3.81 -7.09
N ALA A 309 -17.08 4.28 -8.13
CA ALA A 309 -16.46 4.55 -9.42
C ALA A 309 -15.34 5.61 -9.38
N GLU A 310 -14.39 5.46 -10.30
CA GLU A 310 -13.32 6.42 -10.58
C GLU A 310 -13.85 7.74 -11.16
N ALA A 311 -14.93 7.69 -11.94
CA ALA A 311 -15.56 8.86 -12.53
C ALA A 311 -16.74 9.33 -11.69
N VAL A 312 -17.00 10.64 -11.68
CA VAL A 312 -18.18 11.21 -11.05
C VAL A 312 -19.42 10.80 -11.86
N LYS A 313 -20.20 9.88 -11.32
CA LYS A 313 -21.45 9.38 -11.92
C LYS A 313 -22.68 9.91 -11.18
N LYS A 314 -23.83 9.85 -11.86
CA LYS A 314 -25.15 10.09 -11.24
C LYS A 314 -25.42 9.02 -10.19
N ASP A 315 -26.03 9.41 -9.08
CA ASP A 315 -26.20 8.54 -7.92
C ASP A 315 -27.08 7.32 -8.16
N GLY A 316 -28.07 7.44 -9.06
CA GLY A 316 -28.96 6.34 -9.45
C GLY A 316 -28.31 5.26 -10.33
N ALA A 317 -27.07 5.46 -10.79
CA ALA A 317 -26.32 4.41 -11.48
C ALA A 317 -25.98 3.28 -10.50
N GLY A 318 -25.96 2.04 -10.99
CA GLY A 318 -25.46 0.90 -10.21
C GLY A 318 -23.98 1.09 -9.92
N ASP A 319 -23.60 1.00 -8.65
CA ASP A 319 -22.22 1.18 -8.20
C ASP A 319 -22.01 0.56 -6.81
N ALA A 320 -20.78 0.14 -6.54
CA ALA A 320 -20.35 -0.10 -5.18
C ALA A 320 -20.41 1.22 -4.38
N ARG A 321 -20.60 1.14 -3.06
CA ARG A 321 -20.62 2.32 -2.19
C ARG A 321 -19.54 2.18 -1.12
N GLY A 322 -18.86 3.27 -0.82
CA GLY A 322 -17.84 3.34 0.23
C GLY A 322 -18.32 4.14 1.42
N LEU A 323 -17.85 3.77 2.61
CA LEU A 323 -17.94 4.54 3.83
C LEU A 323 -16.55 4.56 4.46
N ALA A 324 -15.87 5.70 4.36
CA ALA A 324 -14.67 5.94 5.16
C ALA A 324 -15.09 6.51 6.51
N LEU A 325 -14.57 5.96 7.60
CA LEU A 325 -14.76 6.43 8.97
C LEU A 325 -13.38 6.64 9.59
N ARG A 326 -13.14 7.82 10.17
CA ARG A 326 -11.99 8.11 11.02
C ARG A 326 -12.47 8.25 12.45
N VAL A 327 -11.76 7.62 13.38
CA VAL A 327 -11.91 7.84 14.82
C VAL A 327 -10.65 8.53 15.32
N VAL A 328 -10.80 9.67 15.99
CA VAL A 328 -9.67 10.47 16.50
C VAL A 328 -9.42 10.10 17.95
N LEU A 329 -8.17 9.78 18.27
CA LEU A 329 -7.69 9.48 19.61
C LEU A 329 -6.87 10.70 20.10
N PRO A 330 -7.42 11.52 21.01
CA PRO A 330 -6.70 12.68 21.55
C PRO A 330 -5.37 12.28 22.21
N PRO A 331 -4.35 13.16 22.22
CA PRO A 331 -3.14 12.95 23.00
C PRO A 331 -3.44 12.59 24.45
N GLY A 332 -2.70 11.63 25.02
CA GLY A 332 -2.94 11.12 26.37
C GLY A 332 -4.07 10.10 26.49
N THR A 333 -4.73 9.71 25.38
CA THR A 333 -5.63 8.54 25.38
C THR A 333 -4.86 7.30 25.86
N MET A 334 -5.44 6.55 26.79
CA MET A 334 -4.87 5.28 27.28
C MET A 334 -5.71 4.11 26.78
N LEU A 335 -5.06 3.08 26.24
CA LEU A 335 -5.69 1.82 25.86
C LEU A 335 -5.54 0.78 26.98
N GLY A 336 -6.25 -0.34 26.85
CA GLY A 336 -6.35 -1.39 27.87
C GLY A 336 -4.98 -1.76 28.48
N GLY A 337 -4.90 -1.76 29.81
CA GLY A 337 -3.64 -1.94 30.53
C GLY A 337 -2.78 -0.68 30.69
N ASN A 338 -3.37 0.52 30.56
CA ASN A 338 -2.71 1.83 30.71
C ASN A 338 -1.52 2.01 29.76
N ARG A 339 -1.65 1.52 28.53
CA ARG A 339 -0.64 1.67 27.48
C ARG A 339 -1.02 2.82 26.56
N GLU A 340 -0.03 3.60 26.17
CA GLU A 340 -0.24 4.60 25.11
C GLU A 340 -0.51 3.91 23.76
N PRO A 341 -1.39 4.47 22.92
CA PRO A 341 -1.71 3.91 21.63
C PRO A 341 -0.50 3.97 20.69
N GLU A 342 -0.06 2.81 20.23
CA GLU A 342 0.95 2.69 19.18
C GLU A 342 0.28 2.58 17.82
N PHE A 343 0.66 3.46 16.89
CA PHE A 343 0.11 3.52 15.55
C PHE A 343 1.14 3.08 14.51
N PHE A 344 0.66 2.57 13.38
CA PHE A 344 1.46 2.55 12.17
C PHE A 344 1.53 3.96 11.57
N HIS A 345 2.72 4.35 11.11
CA HIS A 345 2.97 5.62 10.44
C HIS A 345 3.16 5.39 8.95
N PRO A 346 2.11 5.52 8.12
CA PRO A 346 2.28 5.40 6.67
C PRO A 346 2.97 6.65 6.10
N PRO A 347 3.67 6.54 4.95
CA PRO A 347 4.52 7.61 4.40
C PRO A 347 3.82 8.97 4.17
N ARG A 348 2.49 8.96 4.03
CA ARG A 348 1.63 10.13 3.85
C ARG A 348 0.27 9.96 4.54
N GLY A 349 0.27 9.53 5.80
CA GLY A 349 -0.95 9.44 6.62
C GLY A 349 -1.10 10.57 7.62
N ALA A 350 -2.07 10.41 8.52
CA ALA A 350 -2.12 11.25 9.71
C ALA A 350 -0.92 10.89 10.61
N GLU A 351 -0.26 11.90 11.18
CA GLU A 351 0.82 11.73 12.16
C GLU A 351 0.28 11.13 13.47
N GLY A 352 -0.02 9.82 13.46
CA GLY A 352 -0.63 9.12 14.60
C GLY A 352 -1.99 9.67 15.02
N GLY A 353 -2.51 9.20 16.15
CA GLY A 353 -3.69 9.79 16.80
C GLY A 353 -5.04 9.53 16.12
N CYS A 354 -5.11 8.61 15.14
CA CYS A 354 -6.40 8.23 14.57
C CYS A 354 -6.43 6.78 14.05
N GLN A 355 -7.63 6.19 14.06
CA GLN A 355 -7.95 4.89 13.49
C GLN A 355 -8.94 5.07 12.34
N ASP A 356 -8.52 4.73 11.13
CA ASP A 356 -9.36 4.74 9.94
C ASP A 356 -9.96 3.36 9.67
N PHE A 357 -11.27 3.33 9.39
CA PHE A 357 -12.02 2.18 8.93
C PHE A 357 -12.55 2.48 7.53
N LEU A 358 -12.00 1.81 6.52
CA LEU A 358 -12.46 1.97 5.14
C LEU A 358 -13.35 0.80 4.77
N LEU A 359 -14.62 1.10 4.61
CA LEU A 359 -15.68 0.13 4.47
C LEU A 359 -16.35 0.27 3.10
N MET A 360 -16.95 -0.81 2.61
CA MET A 360 -17.71 -0.83 1.37
C MET A 360 -19.01 -1.60 1.52
N SER A 361 -19.96 -1.34 0.63
CA SER A 361 -21.29 -1.97 0.64
C SER A 361 -21.30 -3.44 0.17
N ALA A 362 -20.23 -4.18 0.43
CA ALA A 362 -20.05 -5.58 0.12
C ALA A 362 -19.26 -6.24 1.26
N SER A 363 -19.77 -7.34 1.80
CA SER A 363 -19.16 -8.13 2.88
C SER A 363 -17.83 -8.76 2.47
N GLU A 364 -17.77 -9.27 1.23
CA GLU A 364 -16.59 -9.83 0.60
C GLU A 364 -16.10 -8.92 -0.52
N PHE A 365 -14.79 -8.90 -0.73
CA PHE A 365 -14.23 -8.24 -1.89
C PHE A 365 -14.37 -9.14 -3.13
N PHE A 366 -14.34 -8.55 -4.32
CA PHE A 366 -14.52 -9.31 -5.56
C PHE A 366 -13.21 -9.96 -6.05
N THR A 367 -12.07 -9.62 -5.44
CA THR A 367 -10.78 -10.28 -5.68
C THR A 367 -10.22 -10.83 -4.38
N PRO A 368 -9.66 -12.05 -4.39
CA PRO A 368 -9.10 -12.65 -3.19
C PRO A 368 -7.85 -11.89 -2.72
N ASP A 369 -6.99 -11.51 -3.66
CA ASP A 369 -5.64 -11.02 -3.40
C ASP A 369 -5.20 -9.89 -4.35
N VAL A 370 -4.00 -9.34 -4.11
CA VAL A 370 -3.43 -8.27 -4.93
C VAL A 370 -3.11 -8.70 -6.37
N ALA A 371 -2.77 -9.97 -6.61
CA ALA A 371 -2.47 -10.44 -7.96
C ALA A 371 -3.73 -10.41 -8.83
N SER A 372 -4.85 -10.83 -8.25
CA SER A 372 -6.16 -10.80 -8.87
C SER A 372 -6.64 -9.36 -9.08
N LEU A 373 -6.41 -8.47 -8.10
CA LEU A 373 -6.70 -7.04 -8.23
C LEU A 373 -5.91 -6.38 -9.39
N ALA A 374 -4.61 -6.67 -9.50
CA ALA A 374 -3.77 -6.15 -10.57
C ALA A 374 -4.26 -6.59 -11.96
N LYS A 375 -4.67 -7.86 -12.09
CA LYS A 375 -5.28 -8.40 -13.32
C LYS A 375 -6.58 -7.66 -13.65
N TRP A 376 -7.43 -7.40 -12.67
CA TRP A 376 -8.65 -6.61 -12.88
C TRP A 376 -8.34 -5.19 -13.34
N PHE A 377 -7.38 -4.51 -12.71
CA PHE A 377 -6.95 -3.17 -13.10
C PHE A 377 -6.45 -3.16 -14.56
N ARG A 378 -5.70 -4.17 -14.97
CA ARG A 378 -5.27 -4.34 -16.37
C ARG A 378 -6.44 -4.48 -17.33
N VAL A 379 -7.48 -5.25 -16.98
CA VAL A 379 -8.70 -5.36 -17.79
C VAL A 379 -9.39 -4.00 -17.94
N ARG A 380 -9.35 -3.16 -16.91
CA ARG A 380 -9.95 -1.81 -16.94
C ARG A 380 -9.21 -0.84 -17.85
N GLU A 381 -7.92 -1.04 -18.10
CA GLU A 381 -7.18 -0.22 -19.07
C GLU A 381 -7.58 -0.49 -20.52
N LEU A 382 -8.13 -1.67 -20.80
CA LEU A 382 -8.57 -2.08 -22.13
C LEU A 382 -9.88 -1.40 -22.53
N GLU A 383 -10.10 -1.28 -23.84
CA GLU A 383 -11.28 -0.65 -24.41
C GLU A 383 -11.95 -1.53 -25.47
N GLY A 384 -13.23 -1.23 -25.74
CA GLY A 384 -14.01 -1.91 -26.78
C GLY A 384 -14.00 -3.43 -26.69
N ARG A 385 -13.77 -4.09 -27.84
CA ARG A 385 -13.79 -5.56 -27.96
C ARG A 385 -12.72 -6.24 -27.11
N ALA A 386 -11.53 -5.65 -26.97
CA ALA A 386 -10.45 -6.23 -26.18
C ALA A 386 -10.84 -6.37 -24.70
N ARG A 387 -11.49 -5.34 -24.13
CA ARG A 387 -12.03 -5.38 -22.77
C ARG A 387 -13.07 -6.49 -22.61
N ASN A 388 -14.00 -6.61 -23.55
CA ASN A 388 -15.07 -7.61 -23.47
C ASN A 388 -14.51 -9.05 -23.51
N VAL A 389 -13.51 -9.30 -24.35
CA VAL A 389 -12.84 -10.61 -24.41
C VAL A 389 -12.06 -10.88 -23.12
N ALA A 390 -11.38 -9.88 -22.57
CA ALA A 390 -10.65 -10.03 -21.31
C ALA A 390 -11.59 -10.28 -20.10
N LEU A 391 -12.75 -9.62 -20.06
CA LEU A 391 -13.81 -9.90 -19.07
C LEU A 391 -14.35 -11.32 -19.21
N ALA A 392 -14.55 -11.83 -20.43
CA ALA A 392 -14.95 -13.22 -20.65
C ALA A 392 -13.85 -14.20 -20.19
N ALA A 393 -12.58 -13.87 -20.44
CA ALA A 393 -11.45 -14.68 -19.99
C ALA A 393 -11.31 -14.72 -18.45
N MET A 394 -11.73 -13.67 -17.73
CA MET A 394 -11.80 -13.69 -16.26
C MET A 394 -12.77 -14.75 -15.73
N LEU A 395 -13.77 -15.20 -16.50
CA LEU A 395 -14.65 -16.29 -16.06
C LEU A 395 -13.96 -17.66 -16.10
N LEU A 396 -12.84 -17.79 -16.82
CA LEU A 396 -12.12 -19.05 -16.99
C LEU A 396 -10.99 -19.25 -15.97
N VAL A 397 -10.61 -18.21 -15.22
CA VAL A 397 -9.58 -18.37 -14.17
C VAL A 397 -10.17 -19.07 -12.95
N PRO A 398 -9.35 -19.80 -12.16
CA PRO A 398 -9.81 -20.39 -10.90
C PRO A 398 -10.52 -19.36 -10.02
N GLY A 399 -11.74 -19.66 -9.56
CA GLY A 399 -12.57 -18.74 -8.78
C GLY A 399 -13.20 -17.58 -9.57
N GLY A 400 -12.91 -17.42 -10.87
CA GLY A 400 -13.33 -16.30 -11.71
C GLY A 400 -14.84 -16.07 -11.80
N VAL A 401 -15.63 -17.14 -11.82
CA VAL A 401 -17.11 -17.06 -11.77
C VAL A 401 -17.58 -16.46 -10.44
N SER A 402 -17.03 -16.91 -9.31
CA SER A 402 -17.40 -16.40 -7.98
C SER A 402 -16.99 -14.94 -7.82
N GLN A 403 -15.78 -14.57 -8.25
CA GLN A 403 -15.28 -13.19 -8.27
C GLN A 403 -16.17 -12.27 -9.11
N SER A 404 -16.57 -12.73 -10.30
CA SER A 404 -17.46 -11.96 -11.19
C SER A 404 -18.86 -11.79 -10.61
N LEU A 405 -19.38 -12.80 -9.91
CA LEU A 405 -20.65 -12.70 -9.21
C LEU A 405 -20.58 -11.70 -8.05
N LEU A 406 -19.51 -11.72 -7.24
CA LEU A 406 -19.29 -10.74 -6.17
C LEU A 406 -19.20 -9.32 -6.73
N MET A 407 -18.43 -9.12 -7.81
CA MET A 407 -18.34 -7.85 -8.52
C MET A 407 -19.71 -7.38 -9.00
N TYR A 408 -20.47 -8.25 -9.68
CA TYR A 408 -21.78 -7.92 -10.20
C TYR A 408 -22.74 -7.51 -9.08
N ARG A 409 -22.77 -8.24 -7.96
CA ARG A 409 -23.59 -7.90 -6.79
C ARG A 409 -23.22 -6.52 -6.23
N ALA A 410 -21.93 -6.20 -6.12
CA ALA A 410 -21.47 -4.90 -5.67
C ALA A 410 -21.92 -3.77 -6.61
N LEU A 411 -21.81 -3.97 -7.93
CA LEU A 411 -22.18 -2.98 -8.95
C LEU A 411 -23.70 -2.85 -9.17
N TRP A 412 -24.50 -3.84 -8.76
CA TRP A 412 -25.97 -3.76 -8.88
C TRP A 412 -26.61 -2.89 -7.79
N ASN A 413 -25.83 -2.47 -6.80
CA ASN A 413 -26.31 -1.68 -5.67
C ASN A 413 -26.76 -0.26 -6.08
N ARG A 414 -28.04 0.04 -5.84
CA ARG A 414 -28.67 1.34 -6.08
C ARG A 414 -29.41 1.79 -4.82
N PRO A 415 -28.69 2.21 -3.77
CA PRO A 415 -29.33 2.63 -2.54
C PRO A 415 -30.12 3.93 -2.76
N LEU A 416 -31.18 4.12 -1.98
CA LEU A 416 -31.93 5.38 -1.95
C LEU A 416 -31.25 6.42 -1.03
N HIS A 417 -30.48 5.97 -0.05
CA HIS A 417 -29.76 6.82 0.90
C HIS A 417 -28.33 6.30 1.09
N PRO A 418 -27.31 7.18 1.20
CA PRO A 418 -25.91 6.75 1.21
C PRO A 418 -25.53 5.91 2.43
N LEU A 419 -26.31 5.96 3.52
CA LEU A 419 -26.11 5.17 4.74
C LEU A 419 -27.15 4.05 4.93
N ALA A 420 -27.96 3.72 3.91
CA ALA A 420 -29.02 2.70 4.06
C ALA A 420 -28.51 1.25 4.06
N GLY A 421 -27.33 1.01 3.50
CA GLY A 421 -26.70 -0.31 3.41
C GLY A 421 -25.89 -0.66 4.66
N ALA A 422 -25.53 -1.93 4.78
CA ALA A 422 -24.41 -2.32 5.63
C ALA A 422 -23.10 -2.04 4.89
N PHE A 423 -22.08 -1.62 5.63
CA PHE A 423 -20.73 -1.38 5.12
C PHE A 423 -19.76 -2.30 5.83
N HIS A 424 -18.80 -2.87 5.12
CA HIS A 424 -17.88 -3.88 5.64
C HIS A 424 -16.44 -3.56 5.22
N SER A 425 -15.48 -3.93 6.05
CA SER A 425 -14.05 -3.74 5.75
C SER A 425 -13.57 -4.61 4.58
N ALA A 426 -14.31 -5.68 4.28
CA ALA A 426 -14.07 -6.74 3.29
C ALA A 426 -12.76 -7.54 3.46
N THR A 427 -11.68 -6.85 3.83
CA THR A 427 -10.35 -7.34 4.15
C THR A 427 -10.19 -7.59 5.65
N CYS A 428 -9.21 -8.44 6.00
CA CYS A 428 -8.89 -8.86 7.35
C CYS A 428 -7.97 -7.87 8.08
N TYR A 429 -8.13 -7.77 9.39
CA TYR A 429 -7.28 -7.00 10.29
C TYR A 429 -6.88 -7.89 11.46
N GLN A 430 -5.72 -7.62 12.03
CA GLN A 430 -5.34 -8.15 13.33
C GLN A 430 -6.30 -7.57 14.38
N TYR A 431 -6.52 -8.32 15.45
CA TYR A 431 -7.35 -7.92 16.57
C TYR A 431 -6.70 -8.38 17.87
N GLY A 432 -5.72 -7.59 18.33
CA GLY A 432 -4.83 -8.01 19.41
C GLY A 432 -3.93 -9.20 19.03
N PRO A 433 -3.40 -9.95 20.01
CA PRO A 433 -2.36 -10.96 19.76
C PRO A 433 -2.86 -12.31 19.23
N HIS A 434 -4.14 -12.63 19.42
CA HIS A 434 -4.67 -13.98 19.16
C HIS A 434 -5.98 -14.01 18.38
N HIS A 435 -6.44 -12.86 17.88
CA HIS A 435 -7.68 -12.77 17.13
C HIS A 435 -7.50 -11.98 15.83
N LEU A 436 -8.43 -12.21 14.93
CA LEU A 436 -8.58 -11.54 13.64
C LEU A 436 -9.94 -10.87 13.61
N ALA A 437 -10.05 -9.78 12.86
CA ALA A 437 -11.27 -9.01 12.73
C ALA A 437 -11.61 -8.67 11.27
N LYS A 438 -12.90 -8.68 10.98
CA LYS A 438 -13.52 -7.81 9.97
C LYS A 438 -14.43 -6.80 10.68
N TYR A 439 -14.65 -5.65 10.08
CA TYR A 439 -15.49 -4.60 10.65
C TYR A 439 -16.75 -4.42 9.82
N SER A 440 -17.86 -4.03 10.46
CA SER A 440 -19.04 -3.57 9.74
C SER A 440 -19.79 -2.45 10.43
N VAL A 441 -20.40 -1.57 9.65
CA VAL A 441 -21.29 -0.51 10.10
C VAL A 441 -22.68 -0.73 9.51
N GLU A 442 -23.71 -0.68 10.35
CA GLU A 442 -25.10 -0.88 9.94
C GLU A 442 -25.97 0.22 10.51
N PRO A 443 -26.95 0.74 9.75
CA PRO A 443 -27.86 1.75 10.27
C PRO A 443 -28.86 1.16 11.27
N LEU A 444 -29.16 1.92 12.33
CA LEU A 444 -30.12 1.53 13.35
C LEU A 444 -31.56 1.51 12.82
N ASP A 445 -31.95 2.55 12.05
CA ASP A 445 -33.28 2.69 11.46
C ASP A 445 -33.21 2.81 9.94
N ARG A 446 -33.31 1.65 9.25
CA ARG A 446 -33.31 1.57 7.78
C ARG A 446 -34.59 2.13 7.16
N GLU A 447 -35.71 2.00 7.83
CA GLU A 447 -37.01 2.40 7.28
C GLU A 447 -37.16 3.93 7.22
N ARG A 448 -36.58 4.63 8.21
CA ARG A 448 -36.50 6.10 8.17
C ARG A 448 -35.85 6.61 6.89
N PHE A 449 -34.76 6.00 6.44
CA PHE A 449 -34.11 6.41 5.20
C PHE A 449 -35.01 6.22 3.97
N ARG A 450 -35.77 5.12 3.89
CA ARG A 450 -36.71 4.91 2.78
C ARG A 450 -37.82 5.94 2.77
N ARG A 451 -38.27 6.38 3.94
CA ARG A 451 -39.33 7.39 4.08
C ARG A 451 -38.87 8.78 3.64
N ILE A 452 -37.62 9.13 3.92
CA ILE A 452 -37.03 10.46 3.67
C ILE A 452 -36.45 10.56 2.25
N ALA A 453 -35.75 9.52 1.78
CA ALA A 453 -35.09 9.51 0.48
C ALA A 453 -36.10 9.43 -0.67
N ARG A 454 -36.61 10.58 -1.10
CA ARG A 454 -37.61 10.72 -2.18
C ARG A 454 -37.03 11.34 -3.45
N GLN A 455 -35.82 11.88 -3.38
CA GLN A 455 -35.23 12.66 -4.47
C GLN A 455 -34.60 11.76 -5.54
N GLN A 456 -34.68 12.20 -6.78
CA GLN A 456 -34.01 11.61 -7.94
C GLN A 456 -33.10 12.66 -8.57
N GLY A 457 -32.04 12.22 -9.24
CA GLY A 457 -31.14 13.14 -9.94
C GLY A 457 -29.68 12.74 -9.81
N ALA A 458 -28.81 13.64 -10.27
CA ALA A 458 -27.38 13.41 -10.23
C ALA A 458 -26.88 13.24 -8.79
N ASP A 459 -27.38 14.03 -7.84
CA ASP A 459 -26.92 14.13 -6.43
C ASP A 459 -27.97 13.68 -5.39
N ALA A 460 -28.85 12.75 -5.79
CA ALA A 460 -29.93 12.26 -4.96
C ALA A 460 -29.47 11.71 -3.60
N LEU A 461 -28.30 11.07 -3.52
CA LEU A 461 -27.79 10.50 -2.26
C LEU A 461 -27.32 11.61 -1.31
N LYS A 462 -26.66 12.64 -1.85
CA LYS A 462 -26.25 13.83 -1.09
C LYS A 462 -27.47 14.58 -0.53
N GLN A 463 -28.52 14.72 -1.34
CA GLN A 463 -29.78 15.34 -0.90
C GLN A 463 -30.46 14.50 0.19
N ALA A 464 -30.58 13.19 -0.01
CA ALA A 464 -31.17 12.28 0.98
C ALA A 464 -30.45 12.33 2.34
N LEU A 465 -29.11 12.45 2.33
CA LEU A 465 -28.32 12.62 3.56
C LEU A 465 -28.62 13.94 4.26
N ARG A 466 -28.65 15.05 3.52
CA ARG A 466 -28.99 16.38 4.05
C ARG A 466 -30.39 16.39 4.66
N ASP A 467 -31.37 15.83 3.96
CA ASP A 467 -32.77 15.78 4.41
C ASP A 467 -32.89 14.92 5.68
N SER A 468 -32.19 13.79 5.74
CA SER A 468 -32.18 12.91 6.92
C SER A 468 -31.58 13.58 8.15
N LEU A 469 -30.51 14.38 7.98
CA LEU A 469 -29.88 15.11 9.08
C LEU A 469 -30.70 16.32 9.55
N ARG A 470 -31.48 16.94 8.65
CA ARG A 470 -32.46 17.97 9.02
C ARG A 470 -33.59 17.40 9.85
N ASP A 471 -34.11 16.24 9.45
CA ASP A 471 -35.18 15.53 10.16
C ASP A 471 -34.76 15.14 11.60
N GLY A 472 -33.50 14.75 11.81
CA GLY A 472 -33.01 14.36 13.13
C GLY A 472 -31.67 13.61 13.09
N PRO A 473 -31.09 13.26 14.26
CA PRO A 473 -29.81 12.56 14.32
C PRO A 473 -29.87 11.21 13.60
N ILE A 474 -28.75 10.77 13.03
CA ILE A 474 -28.60 9.43 12.44
C ILE A 474 -27.76 8.57 13.39
N LEU A 475 -28.25 7.38 13.71
CA LEU A 475 -27.57 6.41 14.55
C LEU A 475 -27.13 5.20 13.71
N LEU A 476 -25.86 4.82 13.83
CA LEU A 476 -25.30 3.62 13.20
C LEU A 476 -24.68 2.73 14.28
N ASN A 477 -24.77 1.43 14.09
CA ASN A 477 -24.12 0.42 14.94
C ASN A 477 -22.80 0.00 14.28
N PHE A 478 -21.75 -0.14 15.08
CA PHE A 478 -20.45 -0.63 14.65
C PHE A 478 -20.18 -2.00 15.26
N PHE A 479 -19.82 -2.96 14.40
CA PHE A 479 -19.57 -4.33 14.78
C PHE A 479 -18.15 -4.79 14.42
N VAL A 480 -17.61 -5.65 15.27
CA VAL A 480 -16.41 -6.43 14.99
C VAL A 480 -16.83 -7.89 14.79
N HIS A 481 -16.37 -8.49 13.70
CA HIS A 481 -16.53 -9.91 13.40
C HIS A 481 -15.24 -10.60 13.81
N VAL A 482 -15.25 -11.24 14.98
CA VAL A 482 -14.05 -11.79 15.63
C VAL A 482 -13.87 -13.26 15.26
N LEU A 483 -12.67 -13.61 14.81
CA LEU A 483 -12.24 -14.99 14.59
C LEU A 483 -10.98 -15.25 15.43
N ARG A 484 -10.95 -16.35 16.19
CA ARG A 484 -9.75 -16.75 16.92
C ARG A 484 -8.70 -17.29 15.96
N ALA A 485 -7.42 -16.98 16.21
CA ALA A 485 -6.32 -17.49 15.40
C ALA A 485 -6.12 -19.02 15.50
N ASP A 486 -6.67 -19.66 16.54
CA ASP A 486 -6.67 -21.11 16.75
C ASP A 486 -8.04 -21.75 16.44
N ALA A 487 -8.96 -21.02 15.81
CA ALA A 487 -10.28 -21.53 15.50
C ALA A 487 -10.20 -22.80 14.62
N PRO A 488 -11.05 -23.81 14.85
CA PRO A 488 -11.12 -24.97 13.98
C PRO A 488 -11.62 -24.55 12.60
N LEU A 489 -10.76 -24.69 11.58
CA LEU A 489 -11.06 -24.33 10.20
C LEU A 489 -11.54 -25.55 9.40
N PRO A 490 -12.31 -25.37 8.31
CA PRO A 490 -12.61 -26.44 7.37
C PRO A 490 -11.34 -27.15 6.88
N GLN A 491 -11.45 -28.44 6.59
CA GLN A 491 -10.30 -29.28 6.24
C GLN A 491 -9.49 -28.70 5.08
N GLY A 492 -8.18 -28.54 5.28
CA GLY A 492 -7.25 -28.02 4.28
C GLY A 492 -7.09 -26.50 4.25
N LEU A 493 -7.77 -25.75 5.13
CA LEU A 493 -7.57 -24.31 5.29
C LEU A 493 -6.71 -24.00 6.52
N ALA A 494 -5.76 -23.08 6.37
CA ALA A 494 -5.04 -22.46 7.47
C ALA A 494 -5.40 -20.95 7.58
N ILE A 495 -5.06 -20.34 8.71
CA ILE A 495 -5.30 -18.90 8.94
C ILE A 495 -4.73 -18.03 7.80
N PRO A 496 -3.49 -18.23 7.31
CA PRO A 496 -2.99 -17.45 6.19
C PRO A 496 -3.83 -17.58 4.91
N ASP A 497 -4.44 -18.73 4.65
CA ASP A 497 -5.28 -18.90 3.45
C ASP A 497 -6.55 -18.03 3.53
N ILE A 498 -7.09 -17.82 4.73
CA ILE A 498 -8.26 -16.97 4.98
C ILE A 498 -7.88 -15.50 4.98
N VAL A 499 -6.72 -15.15 5.54
CA VAL A 499 -6.23 -13.76 5.62
C VAL A 499 -5.86 -13.24 4.22
N GLU A 500 -5.30 -14.09 3.36
CA GLU A 500 -4.90 -13.75 2.00
C GLU A 500 -6.06 -13.80 0.98
N ASP A 501 -7.26 -14.26 1.37
CA ASP A 501 -8.46 -14.36 0.53
C ASP A 501 -9.62 -13.47 1.02
N ALA A 502 -9.73 -12.26 0.45
CA ALA A 502 -10.81 -11.32 0.75
C ALA A 502 -12.18 -11.70 0.14
N CYS A 503 -12.26 -12.73 -0.72
CA CYS A 503 -13.53 -13.28 -1.21
C CYS A 503 -14.17 -14.25 -0.21
N PHE A 504 -13.45 -14.66 0.84
CA PHE A 504 -13.94 -15.69 1.75
C PHE A 504 -15.01 -15.16 2.73
N PRO A 505 -16.20 -15.81 2.81
CA PRO A 505 -17.27 -15.42 3.73
C PRO A 505 -16.99 -15.91 5.16
N TRP A 506 -16.86 -14.98 6.11
CA TRP A 506 -16.46 -15.28 7.49
C TRP A 506 -17.57 -15.90 8.34
N GLU A 507 -18.82 -15.76 7.93
CA GLU A 507 -19.97 -16.42 8.56
C GLU A 507 -19.80 -17.95 8.54
N ARG A 508 -19.10 -18.49 7.53
CA ARG A 508 -18.81 -19.93 7.43
C ARG A 508 -17.68 -20.40 8.34
N LEU A 509 -16.93 -19.48 8.93
CA LEU A 509 -15.82 -19.76 9.85
C LEU A 509 -16.25 -19.69 11.32
N GLY A 510 -17.53 -19.40 11.60
CA GLY A 510 -18.01 -19.19 12.96
C GLY A 510 -17.55 -17.87 13.57
N ALA A 511 -17.21 -16.86 12.76
CA ALA A 511 -16.83 -15.56 13.27
C ALA A 511 -17.97 -14.93 14.09
N LYS A 512 -17.65 -14.44 15.28
CA LYS A 512 -18.63 -13.87 16.22
C LYS A 512 -18.82 -12.39 15.93
N LYS A 513 -20.05 -11.97 15.64
CA LYS A 513 -20.41 -10.55 15.42
C LYS A 513 -20.69 -9.86 16.76
N LEU A 514 -19.78 -8.99 17.20
CA LEU A 514 -19.86 -8.22 18.44
C LEU A 514 -20.30 -6.80 18.15
N HIS A 515 -21.30 -6.28 18.88
CA HIS A 515 -21.68 -4.86 18.84
C HIS A 515 -20.82 -4.09 19.83
N VAL A 516 -19.79 -3.39 19.34
CA VAL A 516 -18.76 -2.79 20.21
C VAL A 516 -18.86 -1.28 20.33
N ALA A 517 -19.57 -0.62 19.41
CA ALA A 517 -19.71 0.82 19.41
C ALA A 517 -20.95 1.30 18.64
N SER A 518 -21.39 2.52 18.93
CA SER A 518 -22.37 3.26 18.14
C SER A 518 -21.76 4.55 17.58
N ILE A 519 -22.24 4.94 16.40
CA ILE A 519 -21.90 6.20 15.74
C ILE A 519 -23.13 7.09 15.76
N GLU A 520 -23.03 8.21 16.46
CA GLU A 520 -24.07 9.23 16.48
C GLU A 520 -23.69 10.40 15.59
N ILE A 521 -24.55 10.70 14.63
CA ILE A 521 -24.40 11.84 13.73
C ILE A 521 -25.49 12.86 14.07
N SER A 522 -25.08 13.93 14.73
CA SER A 522 -25.98 15.04 15.07
C SER A 522 -26.34 15.88 13.83
N ARG A 523 -27.41 16.67 13.94
CA ARG A 523 -27.90 17.58 12.89
C ARG A 523 -26.78 18.51 12.41
N GLN A 524 -26.55 18.52 11.10
CA GLN A 524 -25.53 19.36 10.44
C GLN A 524 -25.80 19.44 8.94
N ASP A 525 -25.19 20.41 8.23
CA ASP A 525 -25.15 20.39 6.76
C ASP A 525 -23.84 19.72 6.28
N PRO A 526 -23.89 18.48 5.77
CA PRO A 526 -22.71 17.78 5.27
C PRO A 526 -22.18 18.32 3.92
N GLY A 527 -22.89 19.26 3.29
CA GLY A 527 -22.51 19.82 2.01
C GLY A 527 -22.25 21.33 2.01
N ASP A 528 -21.97 21.91 3.17
CA ASP A 528 -21.40 23.25 3.31
C ASP A 528 -20.06 23.34 2.52
N PRO A 529 -19.81 24.39 1.69
CA PRO A 529 -18.64 24.42 0.81
C PRO A 529 -17.28 24.21 1.51
N PRO A 530 -16.99 24.81 2.68
CA PRO A 530 -15.75 24.54 3.42
C PRO A 530 -15.61 23.06 3.80
N ARG A 531 -16.70 22.40 4.22
CA ARG A 531 -16.70 20.97 4.55
C ARG A 531 -16.47 20.09 3.33
N LEU A 532 -16.96 20.49 2.17
CA LEU A 532 -16.71 19.75 0.93
C LEU A 532 -15.24 19.87 0.50
N LEU A 533 -14.62 21.04 0.71
CA LEU A 533 -13.19 21.21 0.47
C LEU A 533 -12.37 20.35 1.45
N GLU A 534 -12.70 20.38 2.74
CA GLU A 534 -12.13 19.50 3.76
C GLU A 534 -12.32 18.02 3.37
N ALA A 535 -13.51 17.64 2.89
CA ALA A 535 -13.80 16.28 2.44
C ALA A 535 -12.90 15.84 1.29
N GLU A 536 -12.55 16.77 0.40
CA GLU A 536 -11.68 16.49 -0.74
C GLU A 536 -10.21 16.46 -0.33
N GLN A 537 -9.76 17.29 0.60
CA GLN A 537 -8.39 17.28 1.12
C GLN A 537 -8.12 16.08 2.04
N LEU A 538 -9.09 15.69 2.87
CA LEU A 538 -8.92 14.65 3.88
C LEU A 538 -8.45 13.32 3.30
N GLN A 539 -7.43 12.77 3.95
CA GLN A 539 -6.72 11.57 3.51
C GLN A 539 -7.04 10.41 4.44
N PHE A 540 -7.93 9.52 4.00
CA PHE A 540 -8.20 8.28 4.70
C PHE A 540 -7.22 7.18 4.23
N ASN A 541 -6.69 6.38 5.14
CA ASN A 541 -5.77 5.27 4.83
C ASN A 541 -6.01 4.11 5.82
N PRO A 542 -6.23 2.86 5.37
CA PRO A 542 -6.45 1.74 6.29
C PRO A 542 -5.28 1.49 7.26
N TRP A 543 -4.08 1.99 6.94
CA TRP A 543 -2.90 1.91 7.80
C TRP A 543 -2.75 3.06 8.79
N ASN A 544 -3.65 4.04 8.77
CA ASN A 544 -3.87 4.87 9.96
C ASN A 544 -4.59 4.00 10.99
N ALA A 545 -3.82 3.14 11.66
CA ALA A 545 -4.35 2.08 12.49
C ALA A 545 -3.45 1.84 13.70
N LEU A 546 -4.07 1.47 14.82
CA LEU A 546 -3.38 0.94 15.98
C LEU A 546 -2.70 -0.38 15.65
N HIS A 547 -1.63 -0.70 16.36
CA HIS A 547 -0.95 -2.00 16.24
C HIS A 547 -1.90 -3.19 16.42
N ASP A 548 -2.83 -3.11 17.38
CA ASP A 548 -3.85 -4.12 17.62
C ASP A 548 -4.85 -4.28 16.48
N HIS A 549 -4.95 -3.29 15.58
CA HIS A 549 -5.81 -3.27 14.40
C HIS A 549 -5.01 -3.30 13.10
N ARG A 550 -3.79 -3.87 13.11
CA ARG A 550 -2.93 -3.97 11.93
C ARG A 550 -3.70 -4.53 10.73
N PRO A 551 -3.75 -3.83 9.58
CA PRO A 551 -4.30 -4.39 8.35
C PRO A 551 -3.52 -5.65 7.91
N LEU A 552 -4.22 -6.74 7.60
CA LEU A 552 -3.62 -8.03 7.21
C LEU A 552 -3.99 -8.44 5.79
N GLY A 553 -3.12 -9.23 5.16
CA GLY A 553 -3.32 -9.81 3.84
C GLY A 553 -2.78 -8.95 2.70
N SER A 554 -2.51 -9.57 1.56
CA SER A 554 -1.82 -8.94 0.43
C SER A 554 -2.52 -7.69 -0.10
N LEU A 555 -3.86 -7.65 -0.07
CA LEU A 555 -4.62 -6.46 -0.43
C LEU A 555 -4.33 -5.31 0.53
N ASN A 556 -4.31 -5.54 1.84
CA ASN A 556 -3.98 -4.49 2.79
C ASN A 556 -2.53 -4.05 2.68
N ARG A 557 -1.57 -4.99 2.52
CA ARG A 557 -0.18 -4.65 2.23
C ARG A 557 -0.04 -3.80 0.97
N ALA A 558 -0.81 -4.10 -0.10
CA ALA A 558 -0.86 -3.26 -1.29
C ALA A 558 -1.39 -1.84 -1.02
N ARG A 559 -2.38 -1.73 -0.14
CA ARG A 559 -3.00 -0.44 0.26
C ARG A 559 -2.03 0.47 1.03
N TRP A 560 -0.92 -0.06 1.55
CA TRP A 560 0.19 0.74 2.09
C TRP A 560 0.71 1.75 1.06
N GLY A 561 0.93 1.32 -0.18
CA GLY A 561 1.45 2.17 -1.27
C GLY A 561 0.36 2.78 -2.16
N ILE A 562 -0.75 2.09 -2.40
CA ILE A 562 -1.81 2.57 -3.32
C ILE A 562 -2.46 3.87 -2.83
N TYR A 563 -2.73 3.99 -1.53
CA TYR A 563 -3.41 5.17 -0.99
C TYR A 563 -2.52 6.42 -1.05
N PRO A 564 -1.26 6.39 -0.55
CA PRO A 564 -0.31 7.49 -0.74
C PRO A 564 -0.13 7.87 -2.21
N ALA A 565 0.05 6.90 -3.12
CA ALA A 565 0.22 7.20 -4.54
C ALA A 565 -0.98 7.97 -5.13
N SER A 566 -2.21 7.53 -4.83
CA SER A 566 -3.42 8.24 -5.27
C SER A 566 -3.55 9.63 -4.63
N GLN A 567 -3.10 9.80 -3.38
CA GLN A 567 -3.10 11.08 -2.67
C GLN A 567 -2.10 12.06 -3.30
N SER A 568 -0.85 11.63 -3.51
CA SER A 568 0.19 12.42 -4.17
C SER A 568 -0.23 12.85 -5.58
N ASN A 569 -0.89 11.96 -6.33
CA ASN A 569 -1.34 12.30 -7.67
C ASN A 569 -2.41 13.41 -7.68
N ARG A 570 -3.16 13.58 -6.58
CA ARG A 570 -4.14 14.68 -6.45
C ARG A 570 -3.46 16.02 -6.20
N SER A 571 -2.40 16.07 -5.40
CA SER A 571 -1.69 17.32 -5.07
C SER A 571 -0.72 17.79 -6.16
N HIS A 572 -0.10 16.88 -6.92
CA HIS A 572 0.94 17.25 -7.89
C HIS A 572 0.45 18.07 -9.10
N LEU A 573 -0.77 17.84 -9.58
CA LEU A 573 -1.29 18.56 -10.76
C LEU A 573 -1.82 19.97 -10.43
N GLU A 574 -2.00 20.29 -9.15
CA GLU A 574 -2.28 21.65 -8.68
C GLU A 574 -1.00 22.50 -8.70
N VAL A 575 0.10 21.98 -8.13
CA VAL A 575 1.41 22.66 -8.10
C VAL A 575 2.01 22.88 -9.49
N SER A 576 1.93 21.90 -10.40
CA SER A 576 2.42 22.09 -11.77
C SER A 576 1.64 23.13 -12.57
N ARG A 577 0.42 23.49 -12.17
CA ARG A 577 -0.36 24.55 -12.82
C ARG A 577 -0.03 25.93 -12.27
N GLU A 578 0.16 26.05 -10.97
CA GLU A 578 0.66 27.29 -10.34
C GLU A 578 2.05 27.63 -10.90
N ALA A 579 2.97 26.66 -10.94
CA ALA A 579 4.29 26.87 -11.53
C ALA A 579 4.28 27.22 -13.05
N MET A 580 3.24 26.81 -13.79
CA MET A 580 3.06 27.20 -15.20
C MET A 580 2.34 28.55 -15.36
N ALA A 581 1.54 28.97 -14.39
CA ALA A 581 0.90 30.28 -14.36
C ALA A 581 1.91 31.36 -13.95
N ASP A 582 2.73 31.08 -12.93
CA ASP A 582 3.82 31.95 -12.46
C ASP A 582 4.96 32.09 -13.49
N ALA A 583 5.08 31.13 -14.42
CA ALA A 583 6.02 31.22 -15.54
C ALA A 583 5.43 31.91 -16.79
N ALA A 584 4.13 32.25 -16.76
CA ALA A 584 3.42 32.93 -17.83
C ALA A 584 3.08 34.40 -17.51
N GLU A 585 3.17 34.80 -16.23
CA GLU A 585 3.37 36.20 -15.80
C GLU A 585 4.86 36.58 -15.87
#